data_AF-A0A0T6AZL6-F1
#
_entry.id   AF-A0A0T6AZL6-F1
#
_cell.length_a   1.000
_cell.length_b   1.000
_cell.length_c   1.000
_cell.angle_alpha   90.00
_cell.angle_beta   90.00
_cell.angle_gamma   90.00
#
_symmetry.space_group_name_H-M   'P 1'
#
loop_
_entity.id
_entity.type
_entity.pdbx_description
1 polymer ?
#
loop_
_entity_poly.entity_id
_entity_poly.type
_entity_poly.pdbx_seq_one_letter_code
_entity_poly.pdbx_strand_id
1 'polypeptide(L)'
;MSAVKGFKVTDSERRVRVGIAVKSLDELTQKTKEKFKLKLDQNQIRFQTPDGTIVETNEYFQTLEPQTLLIWVKKGERAQTDAEILYRTIREVNEEYLTAGEKVQQFFTEKMKNKVFKLAEVLKGIDDDKTAASDKTLHLEWFEGLDTTAKTKEEYMFRRAQDRIRTYYYKTKDELLKNPDLPSERAQTLLNELQDNLKDVKHFGCYFDRSKAIGDAKQKSICDEKGTFTCEGRWDKNLCLYVPMHTINPYRSREDRIVFQTWNLDHNIERTRSVIPAICSALKETEPINGKKKKQVDVKQIFNDIFTRNNLKLVHIVCHDKGAHEGKVAGPYVI
;
A
#
# COMPACT_ATOMS: atom_id res chain seq x y z
N MET A 1 -7.99 0.99 -26.99
CA MET A 1 -7.77 2.41 -26.61
C MET A 1 -8.18 2.59 -25.16
N SER A 2 -7.33 3.16 -24.30
CA SER A 2 -7.71 3.46 -22.91
C SER A 2 -8.79 4.54 -22.85
N ALA A 3 -9.79 4.36 -21.98
CA ALA A 3 -10.84 5.35 -21.76
C ALA A 3 -10.28 6.58 -21.06
N VAL A 4 -10.84 7.76 -21.34
CA VAL A 4 -10.49 9.01 -20.64
C VAL A 4 -10.96 8.90 -19.19
N LYS A 5 -10.05 9.08 -18.23
CA LYS A 5 -10.34 9.16 -16.80
C LYS A 5 -9.97 10.55 -16.27
N GLY A 6 -10.83 11.12 -15.42
CA GLY A 6 -10.52 12.34 -14.67
C GLY A 6 -9.72 12.02 -13.42
N PHE A 7 -8.69 12.78 -13.11
CA PHE A 7 -7.89 12.70 -11.89
C PHE A 7 -7.80 14.06 -11.21
N LYS A 8 -7.62 14.07 -9.89
CA LYS A 8 -7.33 15.30 -9.14
C LYS A 8 -5.82 15.34 -8.91
N VAL A 9 -5.16 16.40 -9.33
CA VAL A 9 -3.71 16.57 -9.17
C VAL A 9 -3.44 17.74 -8.25
N THR A 10 -2.48 17.59 -7.34
CA THR A 10 -2.07 18.65 -6.40
C THR A 10 -0.55 18.70 -6.24
N ASP A 11 -0.04 19.84 -5.77
CA ASP A 11 1.37 19.99 -5.40
C ASP A 11 1.69 19.32 -4.04
N SER A 12 2.98 19.21 -3.70
CA SER A 12 3.44 18.59 -2.46
C SER A 12 2.94 19.29 -1.19
N GLU A 13 2.64 20.58 -1.27
CA GLU A 13 2.08 21.39 -0.19
C GLU A 13 0.55 21.32 -0.11
N ARG A 14 -0.09 20.69 -1.10
CA ARG A 14 -1.53 20.52 -1.27
C ARG A 14 -2.32 21.82 -1.33
N ARG A 15 -1.70 22.90 -1.82
CA ARG A 15 -2.30 24.24 -1.89
C ARG A 15 -3.19 24.38 -3.12
N VAL A 16 -2.72 23.87 -4.25
CA VAL A 16 -3.44 23.97 -5.53
C VAL A 16 -3.92 22.59 -5.94
N ARG A 17 -5.23 22.44 -6.21
CA ARG A 17 -5.82 21.19 -6.73
C ARG A 17 -6.47 21.44 -8.08
N VAL A 18 -6.11 20.63 -9.07
CA VAL A 18 -6.59 20.76 -10.45
C VAL A 18 -7.13 19.42 -10.95
N GLY A 19 -8.34 19.44 -11.53
CA GLY A 19 -8.88 18.30 -12.25
C GLY A 19 -8.24 18.16 -13.62
N ILE A 20 -7.76 16.96 -13.96
CA ILE A 20 -7.14 16.65 -15.26
C ILE A 20 -7.75 15.37 -15.83
N ALA A 21 -8.38 15.48 -17.00
CA ALA A 21 -8.88 14.34 -17.77
C ALA A 21 -7.82 13.85 -18.75
N VAL A 22 -7.45 12.56 -18.67
CA VAL A 22 -6.35 11.95 -19.44
C VAL A 22 -6.60 10.47 -19.73
N LYS A 23 -5.89 9.95 -20.72
CA LYS A 23 -5.87 8.53 -21.14
C LYS A 23 -4.60 7.80 -20.72
N SER A 24 -3.53 8.51 -20.36
CA SER A 24 -2.23 7.92 -19.99
C SER A 24 -1.48 8.74 -18.93
N LEU A 25 -0.48 8.11 -18.32
CA LEU A 25 0.43 8.77 -17.36
C LEU A 25 1.28 9.86 -18.03
N ASP A 26 1.67 9.68 -19.30
CA ASP A 26 2.42 10.70 -20.05
C ASP A 26 1.56 11.95 -20.31
N GLU A 27 0.29 11.75 -20.69
CA GLU A 27 -0.67 12.84 -20.86
C GLU A 27 -0.94 13.56 -19.52
N LEU A 28 -1.01 12.82 -18.41
CA LEU A 28 -1.11 13.39 -17.07
C LEU A 28 0.10 14.27 -16.77
N THR A 29 1.29 13.79 -17.07
CA THR A 29 2.56 14.50 -16.85
C THR A 29 2.60 15.80 -17.63
N GLN A 30 2.27 15.76 -18.93
CA GLN A 30 2.22 16.94 -19.79
C GLN A 30 1.22 17.98 -19.28
N LYS A 31 -0.04 17.58 -19.04
CA LYS A 31 -1.08 18.51 -18.57
C LYS A 31 -0.79 19.06 -17.17
N THR A 32 -0.12 18.29 -16.32
CA THR A 32 0.32 18.76 -15.00
C THR A 32 1.37 19.85 -15.14
N LYS A 33 2.39 19.64 -15.99
CA LYS A 33 3.41 20.66 -16.29
C LYS A 33 2.79 21.97 -16.76
N GLU A 34 1.83 21.91 -17.68
CA GLU A 34 1.12 23.08 -18.21
C GLU A 34 0.27 23.78 -17.12
N LYS A 35 -0.56 23.03 -16.40
CA LYS A 35 -1.50 23.58 -15.41
C LYS A 35 -0.82 24.16 -14.17
N PHE A 36 0.27 23.55 -13.72
CA PHE A 36 1.07 24.04 -12.59
C PHE A 36 2.23 24.96 -13.04
N LYS A 37 2.35 25.25 -14.34
CA LYS A 37 3.39 26.12 -14.92
C LYS A 37 4.81 25.70 -14.50
N LEU A 38 5.06 24.39 -14.50
CA LEU A 38 6.32 23.82 -14.00
C LEU A 38 7.46 24.05 -15.00
N LYS A 39 8.56 24.62 -14.51
CA LYS A 39 9.84 24.74 -15.23
C LYS A 39 10.69 23.47 -15.09
N LEU A 40 10.04 22.30 -15.22
CA LEU A 40 10.67 20.98 -15.09
C LEU A 40 10.49 20.18 -16.38
N ASP A 41 11.41 19.27 -16.66
CA ASP A 41 11.23 18.30 -17.73
C ASP A 41 10.22 17.22 -17.32
N GLN A 42 9.53 16.62 -18.29
CA GLN A 42 8.51 15.60 -18.00
C GLN A 42 9.10 14.40 -17.23
N ASN A 43 10.35 14.03 -17.53
CA ASN A 43 11.06 12.94 -16.85
C ASN A 43 11.41 13.26 -15.38
N GLN A 44 11.30 14.52 -14.96
CA GLN A 44 11.52 14.98 -13.59
C GLN A 44 10.22 15.03 -12.78
N ILE A 45 9.07 14.75 -13.38
CA ILE A 45 7.78 14.76 -12.68
C ILE A 45 7.43 13.31 -12.33
N ARG A 46 7.04 13.10 -11.08
CA ARG A 46 6.54 11.84 -10.55
C ARG A 46 5.24 12.08 -9.81
N PHE A 47 4.42 11.05 -9.69
CA PHE A 47 3.16 11.12 -8.97
C PHE A 47 3.17 10.12 -7.82
N GLN A 48 2.56 10.50 -6.72
CA GLN A 48 2.27 9.60 -5.60
C GLN A 48 0.82 9.78 -5.16
N THR A 49 0.22 8.72 -4.62
CA THR A 49 -1.06 8.80 -3.92
C THR A 49 -0.87 9.35 -2.50
N PRO A 50 -1.95 9.75 -1.79
CA PRO A 50 -1.85 10.39 -0.48
C PRO A 50 -1.27 9.50 0.63
N ASP A 51 -1.32 8.18 0.45
CA ASP A 51 -0.70 7.17 1.31
C ASP A 51 0.80 6.96 1.05
N GLY A 52 1.36 7.65 0.05
CA GLY A 52 2.78 7.58 -0.32
C GLY A 52 3.12 6.53 -1.38
N THR A 53 2.14 5.85 -1.98
CA THR A 53 2.39 4.91 -3.09
C THR A 53 2.77 5.69 -4.35
N ILE A 54 3.91 5.35 -4.96
CA ILE A 54 4.41 6.01 -6.17
C ILE A 54 3.75 5.41 -7.41
N VAL A 55 3.29 6.27 -8.33
CA VAL A 55 2.73 5.88 -9.62
C VAL A 55 3.83 5.91 -10.67
N GLU A 56 4.52 4.78 -10.85
CA GLU A 56 5.73 4.69 -11.69
C GLU A 56 5.47 4.25 -13.13
N THR A 57 4.34 3.57 -13.39
CA THR A 57 4.04 2.97 -14.70
C THR A 57 2.65 3.35 -15.19
N ASN A 58 2.49 3.43 -16.52
CA ASN A 58 1.19 3.71 -17.12
C ASN A 58 0.20 2.57 -16.82
N GLU A 59 0.65 1.31 -16.76
CA GLU A 59 -0.23 0.18 -16.42
C GLU A 59 -0.79 0.30 -15.01
N TYR A 60 0.03 0.66 -14.02
CA TYR A 60 -0.47 0.90 -12.66
C TYR A 60 -1.44 2.08 -12.64
N PHE A 61 -1.08 3.18 -13.32
CA PHE A 61 -1.95 4.34 -13.46
C PHE A 61 -3.33 3.98 -14.03
N GLN A 62 -3.42 3.07 -15.02
CA GLN A 62 -4.69 2.62 -15.57
C GLN A 62 -5.56 1.87 -14.55
N THR A 63 -4.98 1.30 -13.50
CA THR A 63 -5.76 0.63 -12.42
C THR A 63 -6.40 1.60 -11.45
N LEU A 64 -5.95 2.86 -11.42
CA LEU A 64 -6.50 3.87 -10.53
C LEU A 64 -7.94 4.24 -10.94
N GLU A 65 -8.77 4.44 -9.92
CA GLU A 65 -10.16 4.84 -10.10
C GLU A 65 -10.23 6.30 -10.57
N PRO A 66 -11.22 6.67 -11.40
CA PRO A 66 -11.50 8.07 -11.68
C PRO A 66 -11.64 8.88 -10.39
N GLN A 67 -11.20 10.13 -10.43
CA GLN A 67 -11.16 11.10 -9.34
C GLN A 67 -10.13 10.82 -8.23
N THR A 68 -9.27 9.82 -8.40
CA THR A 68 -8.12 9.58 -7.49
C THR A 68 -7.26 10.84 -7.37
N LEU A 69 -6.87 11.19 -6.14
CA LEU A 69 -5.92 12.26 -5.86
C LEU A 69 -4.49 11.79 -6.11
N LEU A 70 -3.77 12.56 -6.91
CA LEU A 70 -2.35 12.37 -7.19
C LEU A 70 -1.59 13.62 -6.77
N ILE A 71 -0.51 13.43 -6.04
CA ILE A 71 0.40 14.48 -5.63
C ILE A 71 1.59 14.41 -6.58
N TRP A 72 1.82 15.47 -7.36
CA TRP A 72 3.01 15.53 -8.19
C TRP A 72 4.21 15.97 -7.34
N VAL A 73 5.36 15.37 -7.60
CA VAL A 73 6.63 15.65 -6.93
C VAL A 73 7.75 15.67 -7.95
N LYS A 74 8.84 16.38 -7.62
CA LYS A 74 10.06 16.31 -8.42
C LYS A 74 10.72 14.95 -8.22
N LYS A 75 11.36 14.41 -9.26
CA LYS A 75 12.09 13.15 -9.21
C LYS A 75 13.16 13.22 -8.10
N GLY A 76 13.12 12.23 -7.20
CA GLY A 76 14.00 12.17 -6.03
C GLY A 76 13.38 12.79 -4.76
N GLU A 77 12.27 13.52 -4.89
CA GLU A 77 11.51 14.03 -3.76
C GLU A 77 10.31 13.15 -3.44
N ARG A 78 9.73 13.35 -2.26
CA ARG A 78 8.51 12.70 -1.79
C ARG A 78 7.65 13.74 -1.08
N ALA A 79 6.34 13.72 -1.35
CA ALA A 79 5.40 14.53 -0.60
C ALA A 79 4.99 13.82 0.69
N GLN A 80 4.65 14.62 1.70
CA GLN A 80 4.18 14.10 2.97
C GLN A 80 2.87 13.33 2.80
N THR A 81 2.78 12.21 3.50
CA THR A 81 1.56 11.40 3.52
C THR A 81 0.48 12.05 4.38
N ASP A 82 -0.76 11.62 4.20
CA ASP A 82 -1.88 12.08 5.04
C ASP A 82 -1.59 11.89 6.53
N ALA A 83 -0.98 10.75 6.86
CA ALA A 83 -0.57 10.46 8.23
C ALA A 83 0.46 11.47 8.74
N GLU A 84 1.52 11.74 7.96
CA GLU A 84 2.57 12.71 8.34
C GLU A 84 2.03 14.13 8.52
N ILE A 85 1.09 14.56 7.67
CA ILE A 85 0.41 15.85 7.79
C ILE A 85 -0.48 15.89 9.02
N LEU A 86 -1.32 14.86 9.21
CA LEU A 86 -2.19 14.76 10.39
C LEU A 86 -1.37 14.84 11.68
N TYR A 87 -0.24 14.15 11.74
CA TYR A 87 0.66 14.21 12.89
C TYR A 87 1.25 15.61 13.13
N ARG A 88 1.60 16.33 12.06
CA ARG A 88 2.04 17.73 12.19
C ARG A 88 0.90 18.60 12.73
N THR A 89 -0.29 18.52 12.15
CA THR A 89 -1.44 19.34 12.56
C THR A 89 -1.80 19.08 14.02
N ILE A 90 -1.93 17.80 14.42
CA ILE A 90 -2.17 17.40 15.80
C ILE A 90 -1.14 17.99 16.79
N ARG A 91 0.11 18.14 16.35
CA ARG A 91 1.20 18.72 17.14
C ARG A 91 1.10 20.25 17.22
N GLU A 92 0.67 20.91 16.15
CA GLU A 92 0.48 22.37 16.09
C GLU A 92 -0.69 22.86 16.94
N VAL A 93 -1.78 22.07 17.07
CA VAL A 93 -2.95 22.45 17.91
C VAL A 93 -2.76 22.15 19.39
N ASN A 94 -1.72 21.41 19.79
CA ASN A 94 -1.47 21.00 21.18
C ASN A 94 -0.20 21.69 21.75
N GLU A 95 -0.09 23.01 21.59
CA GLU A 95 1.02 23.81 22.17
C GLU A 95 1.12 23.70 23.70
N GLU A 96 0.03 23.43 24.42
CA GLU A 96 0.05 23.29 25.89
C GLU A 96 0.88 22.10 26.40
N TYR A 97 1.26 21.14 25.54
CA TYR A 97 2.15 20.03 25.90
C TYR A 97 3.60 20.20 25.42
N LEU A 98 3.91 21.29 24.68
CA LEU A 98 5.23 21.55 24.11
C LEU A 98 6.07 22.53 24.93
N THR A 99 5.51 23.14 25.99
CA THR A 99 6.20 23.91 27.03
C THR A 99 7.01 23.02 28.00
N ALA A 100 7.65 21.98 27.47
CA ALA A 100 8.63 21.19 28.20
C ALA A 100 9.83 20.88 27.29
N GLY A 101 10.70 21.89 27.17
CA GLY A 101 12.14 21.68 27.05
C GLY A 101 12.68 21.50 25.62
N GLU A 102 13.26 22.60 25.13
CA GLU A 102 14.30 22.70 24.10
C GLU A 102 15.16 21.43 23.94
N LYS A 103 14.81 20.59 22.95
CA LYS A 103 15.70 19.67 22.20
C LYS A 103 14.95 18.97 21.07
N VAL A 104 14.06 19.71 20.42
CA VAL A 104 13.14 19.18 19.38
C VAL A 104 13.87 18.72 18.11
N GLN A 105 15.10 19.18 17.85
CA GLN A 105 15.88 18.73 16.67
C GLN A 105 16.57 17.37 16.84
N GLN A 106 16.63 16.80 18.05
CA GLN A 106 17.18 15.45 18.29
C GLN A 106 16.09 14.37 18.44
N PHE A 107 14.82 14.72 18.19
CA PHE A 107 13.65 13.91 18.50
C PHE A 107 13.15 13.05 17.31
N PHE A 108 14.03 12.65 16.38
CA PHE A 108 13.69 11.81 15.22
C PHE A 108 13.94 10.31 15.45
N THR A 109 13.63 9.77 16.63
CA THR A 109 13.79 8.34 16.97
C THR A 109 12.51 7.73 17.55
N GLU A 110 12.44 6.39 17.56
CA GLU A 110 11.33 5.48 17.92
C GLU A 110 10.38 5.94 19.04
N LYS A 111 10.85 6.77 19.98
CA LYS A 111 10.03 7.43 21.01
C LYS A 111 8.84 8.23 20.46
N MET A 112 8.94 8.82 19.27
CA MET A 112 7.83 9.57 18.64
C MET A 112 6.70 8.67 18.15
N LYS A 113 7.02 7.52 17.55
CA LYS A 113 6.01 6.53 17.13
C LYS A 113 5.14 6.19 18.35
N ASN A 114 5.78 5.84 19.47
CA ASN A 114 5.06 5.49 20.70
C ASN A 114 4.24 6.65 21.30
N LYS A 115 4.71 7.91 21.25
CA LYS A 115 3.96 9.06 21.78
C LYS A 115 2.76 9.47 20.91
N VAL A 116 2.91 9.37 19.59
CA VAL A 116 1.85 9.59 18.62
C VAL A 116 0.72 8.56 18.79
N PHE A 117 1.09 7.29 19.01
CA PHE A 117 0.10 6.26 19.32
C PHE A 117 -0.58 6.50 20.65
N LYS A 118 0.15 6.91 21.70
CA LYS A 118 -0.49 7.31 22.97
C LYS A 118 -1.51 8.44 22.79
N LEU A 119 -1.28 9.36 21.87
CA LEU A 119 -2.24 10.43 21.59
C LEU A 119 -3.47 9.92 20.84
N ALA A 120 -3.31 9.02 19.87
CA ALA A 120 -4.42 8.29 19.26
C ALA A 120 -5.18 7.42 20.30
N GLU A 121 -4.48 6.87 21.29
CA GLU A 121 -5.10 6.16 22.42
C GLU A 121 -5.90 7.08 23.33
N VAL A 122 -5.46 8.31 23.55
CA VAL A 122 -6.23 9.33 24.28
C VAL A 122 -7.48 9.76 23.49
N LEU A 123 -7.41 9.76 22.15
CA LEU A 123 -8.55 9.99 21.27
C LEU A 123 -9.52 8.80 21.18
N LYS A 124 -9.17 7.59 21.69
CA LYS A 124 -10.08 6.41 21.74
C LYS A 124 -11.34 6.65 22.57
N GLY A 125 -11.47 7.78 23.27
CA GLY A 125 -12.63 8.14 24.10
C GLY A 125 -13.76 8.88 23.38
N ILE A 126 -13.63 9.19 22.08
CA ILE A 126 -14.63 9.99 21.36
C ILE A 126 -15.33 9.13 20.31
N ASP A 127 -16.54 8.70 20.68
CA ASP A 127 -17.64 8.21 19.83
C ASP A 127 -17.46 6.84 19.12
N ASP A 128 -17.66 5.75 19.88
CA ASP A 128 -17.71 4.37 19.34
C ASP A 128 -19.01 4.08 18.55
N ASP A 129 -20.06 4.92 18.66
CA ASP A 129 -21.40 4.66 18.12
C ASP A 129 -21.45 4.59 16.60
N LYS A 130 -20.59 5.32 15.89
CA LYS A 130 -20.62 5.36 14.42
C LYS A 130 -19.66 4.38 13.74
N THR A 131 -19.01 3.49 14.49
CA THR A 131 -18.17 2.42 13.90
C THR A 131 -19.00 1.57 12.95
N ALA A 132 -20.22 1.19 13.35
CA ALA A 132 -21.14 0.38 12.56
C ALA A 132 -21.77 1.13 11.36
N ALA A 133 -21.75 2.48 11.36
CA ALA A 133 -22.26 3.29 10.26
C ALA A 133 -21.36 3.15 9.01
N SER A 134 -21.71 2.21 8.15
CA SER A 134 -21.00 1.85 6.93
C SER A 134 -21.19 2.87 5.81
N ASP A 135 -22.42 3.37 5.63
CA ASP A 135 -22.77 4.28 4.54
C ASP A 135 -22.21 5.69 4.77
N LYS A 136 -21.71 6.31 3.70
CA LYS A 136 -21.16 7.66 3.70
C LYS A 136 -22.14 8.71 4.23
N THR A 137 -23.42 8.56 3.95
CA THR A 137 -24.47 9.47 4.44
C THR A 137 -24.65 9.42 5.96
N LEU A 138 -24.31 8.29 6.58
CA LEU A 138 -24.46 8.07 8.03
C LEU A 138 -23.21 8.43 8.83
N HIS A 139 -22.06 8.59 8.18
CA HIS A 139 -20.81 8.94 8.85
C HIS A 139 -19.92 9.82 7.95
N LEU A 140 -20.42 11.01 7.59
CA LEU A 140 -19.76 11.94 6.67
C LEU A 140 -18.32 12.32 7.08
N GLU A 141 -18.10 12.58 8.37
CA GLU A 141 -16.78 12.99 8.92
C GLU A 141 -15.72 11.91 8.69
N TRP A 142 -16.09 10.62 8.73
CA TRP A 142 -15.19 9.54 8.40
C TRP A 142 -14.65 9.77 7.00
N PHE A 143 -15.48 10.03 5.99
CA PHE A 143 -15.09 10.21 4.58
C PHE A 143 -14.43 11.55 4.26
N GLU A 144 -14.32 12.46 5.23
CA GLU A 144 -13.72 13.77 5.01
C GLU A 144 -12.26 13.66 4.56
N GLY A 145 -11.89 14.50 3.59
CA GLY A 145 -10.55 14.52 2.99
C GLY A 145 -10.29 13.40 1.96
N LEU A 146 -11.21 12.46 1.77
CA LEU A 146 -11.07 11.44 0.74
C LEU A 146 -11.53 11.93 -0.64
N ASP A 147 -10.64 11.81 -1.60
CA ASP A 147 -10.99 11.84 -3.01
C ASP A 147 -11.38 10.43 -3.48
N THR A 148 -12.57 9.97 -3.07
CA THR A 148 -13.10 8.64 -3.38
C THR A 148 -14.55 8.69 -3.89
N THR A 149 -14.89 7.75 -4.77
CA THR A 149 -16.26 7.47 -5.21
C THR A 149 -16.98 6.44 -4.33
N ALA A 150 -16.26 5.83 -3.38
CA ALA A 150 -16.82 4.81 -2.51
C ALA A 150 -18.00 5.35 -1.69
N LYS A 151 -19.06 4.56 -1.62
CA LYS A 151 -20.29 4.87 -0.87
C LYS A 151 -20.25 4.30 0.54
N THR A 152 -19.44 3.27 0.78
CA THR A 152 -19.31 2.63 2.09
C THR A 152 -17.86 2.56 2.55
N LYS A 153 -17.66 2.40 3.86
CA LYS A 153 -16.33 2.22 4.45
C LYS A 153 -15.68 0.95 3.93
N GLU A 154 -16.45 -0.13 3.79
CA GLU A 154 -16.04 -1.43 3.27
C GLU A 154 -15.57 -1.32 1.83
N GLU A 155 -16.32 -0.63 0.98
CA GLU A 155 -15.91 -0.39 -0.41
C GLU A 155 -14.58 0.37 -0.47
N TYR A 156 -14.43 1.44 0.34
CA TYR A 156 -13.17 2.16 0.43
C TYR A 156 -12.02 1.25 0.88
N MET A 157 -12.19 0.56 2.01
CA MET A 157 -11.15 -0.30 2.58
C MET A 157 -10.79 -1.46 1.65
N PHE A 158 -11.78 -2.03 0.95
CA PHE A 158 -11.57 -3.05 -0.08
C PHE A 158 -10.61 -2.54 -1.16
N ARG A 159 -10.81 -1.31 -1.66
CA ARG A 159 -9.90 -0.71 -2.64
C ARG A 159 -8.50 -0.48 -2.09
N ARG A 160 -8.38 -0.05 -0.83
CA ARG A 160 -7.08 0.15 -0.17
C ARG A 160 -6.27 -1.13 -0.04
N ALA A 161 -6.92 -2.27 0.22
CA ALA A 161 -6.26 -3.57 0.18
C ALA A 161 -5.77 -3.90 -1.25
N GLN A 162 -6.62 -3.68 -2.26
CA GLN A 162 -6.23 -3.92 -3.65
C GLN A 162 -5.00 -3.09 -4.06
N ASP A 163 -4.94 -1.82 -3.67
CA ASP A 163 -3.82 -0.92 -4.01
C ASP A 163 -2.48 -1.44 -3.45
N ARG A 164 -2.49 -1.98 -2.23
CA ARG A 164 -1.29 -2.58 -1.61
C ARG A 164 -0.83 -3.81 -2.39
N ILE A 165 -1.75 -4.71 -2.74
CA ILE A 165 -1.41 -5.92 -3.52
C ILE A 165 -0.95 -5.56 -4.94
N ARG A 166 -1.60 -4.60 -5.60
CA ARG A 166 -1.16 -4.08 -6.90
C ARG A 166 0.25 -3.52 -6.84
N THR A 167 0.59 -2.81 -5.77
CA THR A 167 1.96 -2.28 -5.58
C THR A 167 2.98 -3.42 -5.58
N TYR A 168 2.69 -4.57 -4.96
CA TYR A 168 3.58 -5.72 -5.01
C TYR A 168 3.73 -6.28 -6.42
N TYR A 169 2.64 -6.35 -7.19
CA TYR A 169 2.66 -6.81 -8.58
C TYR A 169 3.50 -5.89 -9.46
N TYR A 170 3.24 -4.57 -9.42
CA TYR A 170 3.94 -3.63 -10.30
C TYR A 170 5.41 -3.49 -9.98
N LYS A 171 5.79 -3.53 -8.70
CA LYS A 171 7.20 -3.58 -8.32
C LYS A 171 7.89 -4.90 -8.74
N THR A 172 7.20 -6.03 -8.62
CA THR A 172 7.69 -7.32 -9.14
C THR A 172 7.88 -7.25 -10.65
N LYS A 173 6.90 -6.74 -11.38
CA LYS A 173 6.96 -6.52 -12.83
C LYS A 173 8.16 -5.65 -13.21
N ASP A 174 8.35 -4.53 -12.51
CA ASP A 174 9.45 -3.61 -12.78
C ASP A 174 10.81 -4.27 -12.55
N GLU A 175 10.99 -4.98 -11.43
CA GLU A 175 12.26 -5.67 -11.10
C GLU A 175 12.57 -6.81 -12.09
N LEU A 176 11.56 -7.58 -12.51
CA LEU A 176 11.76 -8.67 -13.47
C LEU A 176 12.03 -8.16 -14.89
N LEU A 177 11.29 -7.15 -15.37
CA LEU A 177 11.45 -6.64 -16.74
C LEU A 177 12.71 -5.78 -16.92
N LYS A 178 13.26 -5.21 -15.84
CA LYS A 178 14.53 -4.48 -15.87
C LYS A 178 15.76 -5.39 -15.76
N ASN A 179 15.58 -6.67 -15.45
CA ASN A 179 16.70 -7.60 -15.34
C ASN A 179 17.15 -8.06 -16.74
N PRO A 180 18.35 -7.64 -17.21
CA PRO A 180 18.82 -7.97 -18.56
C PRO A 180 19.13 -9.46 -18.74
N ASP A 181 19.33 -10.20 -17.65
CA ASP A 181 19.66 -11.62 -17.69
C ASP A 181 18.44 -12.52 -17.79
N LEU A 182 17.22 -11.96 -17.82
CA LEU A 182 15.99 -12.73 -17.94
C LEU A 182 15.45 -12.71 -19.36
N PRO A 183 15.00 -13.85 -19.90
CA PRO A 183 14.26 -13.87 -21.15
C PRO A 183 12.95 -13.07 -21.01
N SER A 184 12.86 -11.93 -21.70
CA SER A 184 11.74 -10.99 -21.56
C SER A 184 10.37 -11.64 -21.85
N GLU A 185 10.30 -12.57 -22.80
CA GLU A 185 9.07 -13.29 -23.13
C GLU A 185 8.57 -14.12 -21.95
N ARG A 186 9.47 -14.85 -21.28
CA ARG A 186 9.12 -15.75 -20.18
C ARG A 186 8.72 -14.99 -18.92
N ALA A 187 9.43 -13.92 -18.63
CA ALA A 187 9.04 -12.99 -17.57
C ALA A 187 7.65 -12.42 -17.85
N GLN A 188 7.37 -12.02 -19.10
CA GLN A 188 6.06 -11.51 -19.50
C GLN A 188 4.95 -12.57 -19.39
N THR A 189 5.20 -13.83 -19.77
CA THR A 189 4.25 -14.93 -19.59
C THR A 189 3.89 -15.14 -18.11
N LEU A 190 4.91 -15.25 -17.24
CA LEU A 190 4.69 -15.36 -15.79
C LEU A 190 3.87 -14.18 -15.26
N LEU A 191 4.23 -12.95 -15.64
CA LEU A 191 3.55 -11.75 -15.20
C LEU A 191 2.08 -11.71 -15.63
N ASN A 192 1.78 -12.14 -16.85
CA ASN A 192 0.40 -12.24 -17.34
C ASN A 192 -0.41 -13.26 -16.51
N GLU A 193 0.15 -14.44 -16.25
CA GLU A 193 -0.50 -15.46 -15.42
C GLU A 193 -0.75 -14.96 -13.99
N LEU A 194 0.24 -14.31 -13.36
CA LEU A 194 0.07 -13.69 -12.05
C LEU A 194 -1.00 -12.60 -12.05
N GLN A 195 -1.05 -11.80 -13.13
CA GLN A 195 -2.05 -10.74 -13.27
C GLN A 195 -3.46 -11.29 -13.41
N ASP A 196 -3.65 -12.38 -14.17
CA ASP A 196 -4.95 -13.01 -14.34
C ASP A 196 -5.41 -13.67 -13.04
N ASN A 197 -4.52 -14.40 -12.36
CA ASN A 197 -4.79 -14.94 -11.02
C ASN A 197 -5.18 -13.84 -10.01
N LEU A 198 -4.56 -12.66 -10.07
CA LEU A 198 -4.91 -11.50 -9.23
C LEU A 198 -6.30 -10.95 -9.56
N LYS A 199 -6.72 -10.94 -10.83
CA LYS A 199 -8.07 -10.50 -11.21
C LYS A 199 -9.13 -11.44 -10.63
N ASP A 200 -8.90 -12.75 -10.69
CA ASP A 200 -9.84 -13.77 -10.21
C ASP A 200 -10.11 -13.62 -8.70
N VAL A 201 -9.07 -13.33 -7.92
CA VAL A 201 -9.20 -13.08 -6.46
C VAL A 201 -9.48 -11.62 -6.12
N LYS A 202 -9.79 -10.77 -7.11
CA LYS A 202 -10.04 -9.34 -6.96
C LYS A 202 -8.94 -8.62 -6.19
N HIS A 203 -7.69 -9.02 -6.42
CA HIS A 203 -6.48 -8.47 -5.79
C HIS A 203 -6.53 -8.47 -4.26
N PHE A 204 -7.19 -9.48 -3.68
CA PHE A 204 -7.40 -9.63 -2.24
C PHE A 204 -7.96 -8.39 -1.55
N GLY A 205 -8.85 -7.65 -2.24
CA GLY A 205 -9.54 -6.52 -1.63
C GLY A 205 -10.27 -6.90 -0.33
N CYS A 206 -10.70 -8.16 -0.21
CA CYS A 206 -11.35 -8.69 0.97
C CYS A 206 -10.51 -8.60 2.25
N TYR A 207 -9.17 -8.51 2.17
CA TYR A 207 -8.30 -8.43 3.35
C TYR A 207 -8.67 -7.28 4.28
N PHE A 208 -9.10 -6.15 3.76
CA PHE A 208 -9.48 -5.02 4.60
C PHE A 208 -10.99 -4.82 4.70
N ASP A 209 -11.82 -5.71 4.15
CA ASP A 209 -13.27 -5.59 4.14
C ASP A 209 -13.90 -6.37 5.30
N ARG A 210 -14.28 -5.68 6.39
CA ARG A 210 -14.89 -6.32 7.58
C ARG A 210 -16.18 -7.10 7.27
N SER A 211 -16.89 -6.82 6.18
CA SER A 211 -18.05 -7.63 5.77
C SER A 211 -17.66 -9.06 5.36
N LYS A 212 -16.36 -9.32 5.15
CA LYS A 212 -15.76 -10.63 4.86
C LYS A 212 -15.09 -11.27 6.08
N ALA A 213 -15.29 -10.72 7.29
CA ALA A 213 -14.72 -11.29 8.51
C ALA A 213 -15.36 -12.65 8.86
N ILE A 214 -16.68 -12.77 8.66
CA ILE A 214 -17.42 -14.04 8.66
C ILE A 214 -17.60 -14.49 7.20
N GLY A 215 -17.27 -15.74 6.91
CA GLY A 215 -17.57 -16.34 5.60
C GLY A 215 -16.46 -17.24 5.08
N ASP A 216 -16.28 -17.23 3.76
CA ASP A 216 -15.33 -18.08 3.05
C ASP A 216 -13.89 -17.86 3.56
N ALA A 217 -13.30 -18.91 4.13
CA ALA A 217 -11.92 -18.90 4.61
C ALA A 217 -10.91 -18.48 3.54
N LYS A 218 -11.20 -18.71 2.25
CA LYS A 218 -10.35 -18.32 1.12
C LYS A 218 -10.39 -16.81 0.81
N GLN A 219 -11.42 -16.11 1.27
CA GLN A 219 -11.59 -14.66 1.08
C GLN A 219 -11.81 -13.94 2.41
N LYS A 220 -11.21 -14.45 3.48
CA LYS A 220 -11.40 -13.93 4.84
C LYS A 220 -10.69 -12.59 5.03
N SER A 221 -11.39 -11.64 5.66
CA SER A 221 -10.79 -10.39 6.10
C SER A 221 -9.69 -10.62 7.15
N ILE A 222 -8.73 -9.69 7.23
CA ILE A 222 -7.73 -9.66 8.29
C ILE A 222 -8.33 -9.16 9.60
N CYS A 223 -9.30 -8.25 9.53
CA CYS A 223 -9.99 -7.74 10.72
C CYS A 223 -11.13 -8.65 11.19
N ASP A 224 -11.59 -8.41 12.41
CA ASP A 224 -12.83 -8.95 12.92
C ASP A 224 -14.07 -8.28 12.28
N GLU A 225 -15.27 -8.75 12.68
CA GLU A 225 -16.55 -8.24 12.19
C GLU A 225 -16.80 -6.76 12.47
N LYS A 226 -16.18 -6.22 13.52
CA LYS A 226 -16.28 -4.80 13.87
C LYS A 226 -15.32 -3.95 13.05
N GLY A 227 -14.34 -4.58 12.40
CA GLY A 227 -13.27 -3.91 11.65
C GLY A 227 -11.99 -3.70 12.45
N THR A 228 -11.83 -4.37 13.59
CA THR A 228 -10.60 -4.28 14.40
C THR A 228 -9.50 -5.12 13.77
N PHE A 229 -8.38 -4.48 13.44
CA PHE A 229 -7.16 -5.12 13.00
C PHE A 229 -6.21 -5.28 14.19
N THR A 230 -5.52 -6.41 14.21
CA THR A 230 -4.55 -6.77 15.24
C THR A 230 -3.19 -6.97 14.59
N CYS A 231 -2.14 -6.43 15.21
CA CYS A 231 -0.78 -6.60 14.71
C CYS A 231 -0.33 -8.07 14.85
N GLU A 232 0.18 -8.64 13.76
CA GLU A 232 0.63 -10.03 13.70
C GLU A 232 2.09 -10.21 14.16
N GLY A 233 2.73 -9.11 14.57
CA GLY A 233 4.11 -9.10 15.07
C GLY A 233 5.15 -9.06 13.96
N ARG A 234 6.41 -8.83 14.36
CA ARG A 234 7.57 -8.81 13.45
C ARG A 234 7.63 -10.13 12.67
N TRP A 235 8.22 -10.10 11.48
CA TRP A 235 8.36 -11.26 10.59
C TRP A 235 8.82 -12.54 11.30
N ASP A 236 9.74 -12.44 12.27
CA ASP A 236 10.32 -13.54 13.04
C ASP A 236 9.52 -13.97 14.29
N LYS A 237 8.41 -13.29 14.61
CA LYS A 237 7.56 -13.58 15.76
C LYS A 237 6.19 -14.08 15.34
N ASN A 238 5.58 -14.93 16.15
CA ASN A 238 4.24 -15.47 15.89
C ASN A 238 3.11 -14.49 16.26
N LEU A 239 3.42 -13.47 17.07
CA LEU A 239 2.47 -12.46 17.53
C LEU A 239 3.20 -11.16 17.86
N CYS A 240 2.43 -10.09 18.02
CA CYS A 240 2.94 -8.81 18.48
C CYS A 240 3.30 -8.87 19.97
N LEU A 241 4.57 -8.60 20.29
CA LEU A 241 5.11 -8.70 21.65
C LEU A 241 4.84 -7.47 22.55
N TYR A 242 4.17 -6.45 22.03
CA TYR A 242 3.82 -5.25 22.80
C TYR A 242 2.63 -5.52 23.72
N VAL A 243 2.64 -4.89 24.91
CA VAL A 243 1.55 -4.97 25.88
C VAL A 243 1.07 -3.54 26.23
N PRO A 244 -0.20 -3.20 25.95
CA PRO A 244 -1.18 -4.00 25.23
C PRO A 244 -0.75 -4.24 23.76
N MET A 245 -1.27 -5.31 23.17
CA MET A 245 -1.02 -5.62 21.77
C MET A 245 -1.54 -4.49 20.89
N HIS A 246 -0.75 -4.11 19.88
CA HIS A 246 -1.17 -3.09 18.91
C HIS A 246 -2.44 -3.54 18.17
N THR A 247 -3.48 -2.71 18.28
CA THR A 247 -4.76 -2.86 17.59
C THR A 247 -5.23 -1.52 17.03
N ILE A 248 -6.06 -1.56 16.00
CA ILE A 248 -6.66 -0.36 15.39
C ILE A 248 -7.98 -0.72 14.70
N ASN A 249 -8.97 0.18 14.73
CA ASN A 249 -10.19 0.03 13.95
C ASN A 249 -10.34 1.19 12.98
N PRO A 250 -9.85 1.09 11.72
CA PRO A 250 -9.96 2.16 10.73
C PRO A 250 -11.41 2.46 10.32
N TYR A 251 -12.38 1.65 10.72
CA TYR A 251 -13.80 1.93 10.50
C TYR A 251 -14.41 2.83 11.57
N ARG A 252 -13.73 3.06 12.68
CA ARG A 252 -14.23 3.87 13.79
C ARG A 252 -14.28 5.35 13.41
N SER A 253 -13.13 5.94 13.11
CA SER A 253 -12.98 7.37 12.88
C SER A 253 -12.12 7.67 11.66
N ARG A 254 -12.15 8.93 11.22
CA ARG A 254 -11.27 9.46 10.18
C ARG A 254 -9.80 9.31 10.58
N GLU A 255 -9.50 9.56 11.85
CA GLU A 255 -8.16 9.53 12.44
C GLU A 255 -7.62 8.09 12.43
N ASP A 256 -8.40 7.12 12.91
CA ASP A 256 -8.01 5.71 12.89
C ASP A 256 -7.78 5.22 11.46
N ARG A 257 -8.62 5.64 10.50
CA ARG A 257 -8.41 5.34 9.08
C ARG A 257 -7.09 5.91 8.56
N ILE A 258 -6.74 7.14 8.91
CA ILE A 258 -5.48 7.77 8.49
C ILE A 258 -4.28 7.07 9.14
N VAL A 259 -4.35 6.77 10.44
CA VAL A 259 -3.29 6.06 11.16
C VAL A 259 -3.08 4.66 10.57
N PHE A 260 -4.14 3.97 10.16
CA PHE A 260 -4.04 2.66 9.50
C PHE A 260 -3.24 2.68 8.20
N GLN A 261 -3.11 3.82 7.52
CA GLN A 261 -2.22 3.94 6.35
C GLN A 261 -0.76 3.65 6.70
N THR A 262 -0.35 3.85 7.97
CA THR A 262 1.02 3.57 8.44
C THR A 262 1.28 2.09 8.73
N TRP A 263 0.23 1.28 8.88
CA TRP A 263 0.35 -0.17 9.05
C TRP A 263 0.80 -0.80 7.74
N ASN A 264 1.63 -1.83 7.79
CA ASN A 264 2.21 -2.47 6.60
C ASN A 264 1.71 -3.90 6.47
N LEU A 265 1.56 -4.36 5.23
CA LEU A 265 1.31 -5.76 4.94
C LEU A 265 2.65 -6.38 4.51
N ASP A 266 3.47 -6.72 5.49
CA ASP A 266 4.89 -7.03 5.35
C ASP A 266 5.13 -8.49 4.92
N HIS A 267 6.17 -8.72 4.12
CA HIS A 267 6.55 -10.04 3.63
C HIS A 267 7.46 -10.75 4.64
N ASN A 268 7.08 -11.91 5.16
CA ASN A 268 7.94 -12.69 6.07
C ASN A 268 9.23 -13.14 5.38
N ILE A 269 9.10 -13.68 4.16
CA ILE A 269 10.19 -13.95 3.22
C ILE A 269 10.25 -12.76 2.27
N GLU A 270 11.32 -11.97 2.35
CA GLU A 270 11.39 -10.69 1.65
C GLU A 270 11.26 -10.82 0.14
N ARG A 271 10.41 -9.97 -0.43
CA ARG A 271 10.16 -9.96 -1.87
C ARG A 271 11.45 -9.70 -2.66
N THR A 272 12.07 -8.54 -2.46
CA THR A 272 13.24 -8.11 -3.27
C THR A 272 14.52 -8.88 -2.91
N ARG A 273 14.74 -9.23 -1.63
CA ARG A 273 15.97 -9.93 -1.21
C ARG A 273 15.94 -11.44 -1.44
N SER A 274 14.76 -12.06 -1.56
CA SER A 274 14.66 -13.53 -1.66
C SER A 274 13.73 -14.01 -2.77
N VAL A 275 12.46 -13.57 -2.80
CA VAL A 275 11.47 -14.05 -3.76
C VAL A 275 11.86 -13.72 -5.21
N ILE A 276 12.24 -12.47 -5.49
CA ILE A 276 12.63 -12.04 -6.85
C ILE A 276 13.89 -12.79 -7.34
N PRO A 277 15.00 -12.88 -6.58
CA PRO A 277 16.13 -13.73 -6.97
C PRO A 277 15.74 -15.19 -7.25
N ALA A 278 14.87 -15.79 -6.44
CA ALA A 278 14.42 -17.16 -6.65
C ALA A 278 13.57 -17.33 -7.92
N ILE A 279 12.72 -16.35 -8.26
CA ILE A 279 11.98 -16.32 -9.54
C ILE A 279 12.97 -16.24 -10.71
N CYS A 280 13.97 -15.36 -10.61
CA CYS A 280 14.98 -15.22 -11.65
C CYS A 280 15.71 -16.55 -11.92
N SER A 281 16.14 -17.24 -10.85
CA SER A 281 16.78 -18.54 -10.95
C SER A 281 15.87 -19.59 -11.58
N ALA A 282 14.60 -19.66 -11.14
CA ALA A 282 13.63 -20.61 -11.69
C ALA A 282 13.36 -20.39 -13.19
N LEU A 283 13.25 -19.14 -13.63
CA LEU A 283 13.09 -18.79 -15.04
C LEU A 283 14.32 -19.19 -15.86
N LYS A 284 15.54 -19.06 -15.34
CA LYS A 284 16.77 -19.50 -16.03
C LYS A 284 16.88 -21.03 -16.10
N GLU A 285 16.56 -21.74 -15.02
CA GLU A 285 16.72 -23.20 -14.93
C GLU A 285 15.76 -24.01 -15.83
N THR A 286 14.62 -23.43 -16.17
CA THR A 286 13.57 -24.08 -16.95
C THR A 286 13.75 -23.87 -18.46
N GLU A 287 14.94 -23.45 -18.89
CA GLU A 287 15.33 -23.43 -20.31
C GLU A 287 15.35 -24.85 -20.90
N PRO A 288 14.87 -25.03 -22.15
CA PRO A 288 14.82 -26.34 -22.77
C PRO A 288 16.23 -26.86 -23.07
N ILE A 289 16.74 -27.76 -22.23
CA ILE A 289 17.97 -28.51 -22.48
C ILE A 289 17.60 -29.93 -22.89
N ASN A 290 17.81 -30.27 -24.17
CA ASN A 290 17.94 -31.64 -24.68
C ASN A 290 16.81 -32.63 -24.33
N GLY A 291 15.54 -32.26 -24.55
CA GLY A 291 14.45 -33.24 -24.69
C GLY A 291 14.07 -34.08 -23.46
N LYS A 292 14.61 -33.78 -22.27
CA LYS A 292 14.16 -34.40 -21.00
C LYS A 292 13.03 -33.59 -20.37
N LYS A 293 12.19 -34.25 -19.54
CA LYS A 293 10.97 -33.68 -18.91
C LYS A 293 11.15 -32.21 -18.52
N LYS A 294 10.33 -31.36 -19.12
CA LYS A 294 10.37 -29.89 -18.99
C LYS A 294 10.13 -29.53 -17.52
N LYS A 295 11.18 -29.11 -16.80
CA LYS A 295 11.03 -28.41 -15.51
C LYS A 295 10.07 -27.23 -15.73
N GLN A 296 9.07 -27.06 -14.88
CA GLN A 296 8.10 -25.96 -14.98
C GLN A 296 8.27 -24.98 -13.84
N VAL A 297 7.88 -23.72 -14.07
CA VAL A 297 7.89 -22.71 -13.03
C VAL A 297 6.67 -22.91 -12.13
N ASP A 298 6.86 -22.95 -10.82
CA ASP A 298 5.76 -23.03 -9.85
C ASP A 298 5.11 -21.66 -9.66
N VAL A 299 4.25 -21.30 -10.61
CA VAL A 299 3.51 -20.03 -10.61
C VAL A 299 2.63 -19.91 -9.35
N LYS A 300 2.10 -21.02 -8.84
CA LYS A 300 1.24 -21.04 -7.66
C LYS A 300 2.02 -20.65 -6.41
N GLN A 301 3.22 -21.21 -6.21
CA GLN A 301 4.04 -20.86 -5.06
C GLN A 301 4.54 -19.41 -5.14
N ILE A 302 4.93 -18.96 -6.34
CA ILE A 302 5.29 -17.54 -6.57
C ILE A 302 4.11 -16.62 -6.20
N PHE A 303 2.90 -16.95 -6.67
CA PHE A 303 1.71 -16.18 -6.35
C PHE A 303 1.45 -16.11 -4.85
N ASN A 304 1.60 -17.24 -4.15
CA ASN A 304 1.44 -17.32 -2.70
C ASN A 304 2.46 -16.45 -1.96
N ASP A 305 3.72 -16.49 -2.36
CA ASP A 305 4.81 -15.79 -1.69
C ASP A 305 4.78 -14.27 -1.93
N ILE A 306 4.20 -13.81 -3.04
CA ILE A 306 4.10 -12.37 -3.31
C ILE A 306 2.79 -11.75 -2.78
N PHE A 307 1.65 -12.42 -2.93
CA PHE A 307 0.34 -11.75 -2.81
C PHE A 307 -0.53 -12.24 -1.66
N THR A 308 -0.18 -13.34 -1.01
CA THR A 308 -1.09 -14.00 -0.06
C THR A 308 -0.60 -13.95 1.39
N ARG A 309 -1.51 -14.22 2.31
CA ARG A 309 -1.22 -14.36 3.76
C ARG A 309 -0.29 -15.53 4.10
N ASN A 310 0.06 -16.41 3.14
CA ASN A 310 1.11 -17.40 3.35
C ASN A 310 2.45 -16.73 3.67
N ASN A 311 2.69 -15.55 3.09
CA ASN A 311 3.91 -14.78 3.30
C ASN A 311 3.66 -13.35 3.79
N LEU A 312 2.41 -12.89 3.88
CA LEU A 312 2.06 -11.53 4.28
C LEU A 312 1.54 -11.44 5.72
N LYS A 313 2.15 -10.57 6.54
CA LYS A 313 1.69 -10.19 7.88
C LYS A 313 1.27 -8.73 7.94
N LEU A 314 0.11 -8.45 8.53
CA LEU A 314 -0.30 -7.10 8.86
C LEU A 314 0.40 -6.65 10.16
N VAL A 315 1.28 -5.67 10.03
CA VAL A 315 2.14 -5.21 11.11
C VAL A 315 2.00 -3.72 11.34
N HIS A 316 1.98 -3.36 12.62
CA HIS A 316 2.14 -1.99 13.06
C HIS A 316 3.50 -1.42 12.61
N ILE A 317 3.61 -0.13 12.34
CA ILE A 317 4.86 0.51 11.86
C ILE A 317 6.07 0.37 12.81
N VAL A 318 5.82 0.08 14.09
CA VAL A 318 6.87 -0.22 15.08
C VAL A 318 7.31 -1.68 14.99
N CYS A 319 6.41 -2.60 14.62
CA CYS A 319 6.71 -4.01 14.42
C CYS A 319 7.23 -4.32 13.00
N HIS A 320 7.13 -3.36 12.07
CA HIS A 320 7.70 -3.43 10.74
C HIS A 320 9.22 -3.19 10.82
N ASP A 321 9.95 -4.30 10.85
CA ASP A 321 11.41 -4.29 10.75
C ASP A 321 11.82 -4.06 9.29
N LYS A 322 12.65 -3.05 9.06
CA LYS A 322 13.18 -2.74 7.71
C LYS A 322 14.56 -3.34 7.47
N GLY A 323 15.10 -4.06 8.47
CA GLY A 323 16.33 -4.84 8.35
C GLY A 323 16.17 -6.04 7.42
N ALA A 324 17.22 -6.87 7.32
CA ALA A 324 17.16 -8.12 6.58
C ALA A 324 16.44 -9.21 7.39
N HIS A 325 15.56 -9.97 6.72
CA HIS A 325 14.86 -11.10 7.32
C HIS A 325 15.75 -12.34 7.21
N GLU A 326 16.80 -12.37 8.04
CA GLU A 326 17.80 -13.42 8.01
C GLU A 326 17.20 -14.82 8.19
N GLY A 327 17.68 -15.79 7.41
CA GLY A 327 17.26 -17.20 7.51
C GLY A 327 15.93 -17.54 6.82
N LYS A 328 15.26 -16.59 6.16
CA LYS A 328 14.08 -16.85 5.32
C LYS A 328 14.46 -16.82 3.84
N VAL A 329 14.34 -17.97 3.17
CA VAL A 329 14.67 -18.13 1.75
C VAL A 329 13.45 -18.62 0.98
N ALA A 330 13.18 -18.00 -0.16
CA ALA A 330 12.10 -18.35 -1.06
C ALA A 330 12.51 -19.43 -2.09
N GLY A 331 11.52 -20.16 -2.61
CA GLY A 331 11.73 -21.20 -3.62
C GLY A 331 12.36 -22.50 -3.07
N PRO A 332 12.89 -23.37 -3.96
CA PRO A 332 12.96 -23.20 -5.41
C PRO A 332 11.56 -23.17 -6.05
N TYR A 333 11.39 -22.38 -7.10
CA TYR A 333 10.11 -22.27 -7.84
C TYR A 333 10.10 -23.13 -9.10
N VAL A 334 10.65 -24.33 -9.01
CA VAL A 334 10.78 -25.27 -10.13
C VAL A 334 10.18 -26.61 -9.73
N ILE A 335 9.25 -27.12 -10.53
CA ILE A 335 8.51 -28.37 -10.30
C ILE A 335 8.56 -29.31 -11.50
#